data_AF-A0A7X1BW87-F1
#
_entry.id   AF-A0A7X1BW87-F1
#
_cell.length_a   1.000
_cell.length_b   1.000
_cell.length_c   1.000
_cell.angle_alpha   90.00
_cell.angle_beta   90.00
_cell.angle_gamma   90.00
#
_symmetry.space_group_name_H-M   'P 1'
#
loop_
_entity.id
_entity.type
_entity.pdbx_description
1 polymer ?
#
loop_
_entity_poly.entity_id
_entity_poly.type
_entity_poly.pdbx_seq_one_letter_code
_entity_poly.pdbx_strand_id
1 'polypeptide(L)'
;MKKYSNEYLIEEIQLLAKKIGHTPRTTDFSHYSLVFKRFGSWKAFIEAAGLPEYSARKTKTKTIYSRYELAKAAQEQALVLRRAPNSKEFKYAHIVYEFFSNWDEFIKFTGLKPKERFFKDKKVYTSEELVAEVRVVEADLGRIPKCHEVPYGIYIAVRKQYGGWKSFLFKEGFSEKKPTINNGVYK
;
A
#
# COMPACT_ATOMS: atom_id res chain seq x y z
N MET A 1 35.52 10.23 -29.07
CA MET A 1 34.07 10.50 -28.98
C MET A 1 33.31 9.18 -29.13
N LYS A 2 32.74 8.63 -28.05
CA LYS A 2 31.95 7.36 -28.07
C LYS A 2 30.42 7.60 -28.06
N LYS A 3 29.99 8.86 -28.26
CA LYS A 3 28.57 9.21 -28.22
C LYS A 3 27.88 8.53 -29.40
N TYR A 4 26.98 7.61 -29.10
CA TYR A 4 26.21 6.84 -30.08
C TYR A 4 27.02 5.82 -30.91
N SER A 5 28.02 5.14 -30.35
CA SER A 5 28.55 3.91 -30.99
C SER A 5 27.53 2.76 -30.91
N ASN A 6 27.76 1.66 -31.63
CA ASN A 6 26.86 0.49 -31.55
C ASN A 6 26.88 -0.11 -30.14
N GLU A 7 28.07 -0.17 -29.54
CA GLU A 7 28.30 -0.64 -28.18
C GLU A 7 27.59 0.25 -27.17
N TYR A 8 27.66 1.58 -27.34
CA TYR A 8 26.94 2.52 -26.49
C TYR A 8 25.42 2.29 -26.53
N LEU A 9 24.84 2.08 -27.72
CA LEU A 9 23.41 1.81 -27.85
C LEU A 9 23.03 0.48 -27.17
N ILE A 10 23.87 -0.55 -27.32
CA ILE A 10 23.68 -1.86 -26.68
C ILE A 10 23.76 -1.74 -25.14
N GLU A 11 24.77 -1.05 -24.61
CA GLU A 11 24.90 -0.80 -23.17
C GLU A 11 23.68 -0.03 -22.63
N GLU A 12 23.23 0.99 -23.36
CA GLU A 12 22.09 1.81 -22.96
C GLU A 12 20.79 1.00 -22.90
N ILE A 13 20.50 0.17 -23.91
CA ILE A 13 19.29 -0.67 -23.91
C ILE A 13 19.36 -1.77 -22.85
N GLN A 14 20.55 -2.33 -22.56
CA GLN A 14 20.73 -3.30 -21.49
C GLN A 14 20.53 -2.67 -20.11
N LEU A 15 21.08 -1.48 -19.88
CA LEU A 15 20.85 -0.71 -18.65
C LEU A 15 19.37 -0.38 -18.50
N LEU A 16 18.71 0.03 -19.58
CA LEU A 16 17.28 0.29 -19.58
C LEU A 16 16.48 -0.98 -19.26
N ALA A 17 16.82 -2.12 -19.88
CA ALA A 17 16.19 -3.41 -19.63
C ALA A 17 16.32 -3.84 -18.16
N LYS A 18 17.53 -3.69 -17.59
CA LYS A 18 17.80 -3.96 -16.17
C LYS A 18 17.00 -3.03 -15.26
N LYS A 19 16.86 -1.76 -15.64
CA LYS A 19 16.09 -0.76 -14.90
C LYS A 19 14.58 -1.02 -14.94
N ILE A 20 14.03 -1.42 -16.09
CA ILE A 20 12.59 -1.65 -16.26
C ILE A 20 12.17 -3.10 -16.02
N GLY A 21 13.12 -4.02 -15.76
CA GLY A 21 12.87 -5.43 -15.45
C GLY A 21 12.24 -6.23 -16.59
N HIS A 22 12.26 -5.72 -17.82
CA HIS A 22 11.82 -6.42 -19.03
C HIS A 22 12.51 -5.81 -20.26
N THR A 23 12.40 -6.46 -21.42
CA THR A 23 12.91 -5.92 -22.68
C THR A 23 12.20 -4.61 -23.04
N PRO A 24 12.91 -3.49 -23.27
CA PRO A 24 12.30 -2.22 -23.60
C PRO A 24 11.63 -2.23 -24.98
N ARG A 25 10.59 -1.41 -25.15
CA ARG A 25 9.93 -1.19 -26.44
C ARG A 25 10.63 -0.10 -27.24
N THR A 26 10.27 0.00 -28.51
CA THR A 26 10.73 1.09 -29.40
C THR A 26 10.44 2.48 -28.84
N THR A 27 9.32 2.65 -28.13
CA THR A 27 8.90 3.91 -27.49
C THR A 27 9.71 4.25 -26.25
N ASP A 28 10.32 3.25 -25.59
CA ASP A 28 11.09 3.45 -24.37
C ASP A 28 12.53 3.89 -24.66
N PHE A 29 12.95 3.88 -25.94
CA PHE A 29 14.33 4.14 -26.35
C PHE A 29 14.44 5.35 -27.27
N SER A 30 15.07 6.40 -26.78
CA SER A 30 15.25 7.71 -27.44
C SER A 30 15.96 7.62 -28.80
N HIS A 31 16.76 6.58 -29.02
CA HIS A 31 17.61 6.44 -30.21
C HIS A 31 17.07 5.47 -31.27
N TYR A 32 15.75 5.22 -31.27
CA TYR A 32 15.11 4.30 -32.23
C TYR A 32 15.51 4.55 -33.69
N SER A 33 15.46 5.80 -34.18
CA SER A 33 15.80 6.11 -35.58
C SER A 33 17.26 5.77 -35.93
N LEU A 34 18.17 5.91 -34.96
CA LEU A 34 19.58 5.55 -35.14
C LEU A 34 19.76 4.03 -35.10
N VAL A 35 19.10 3.35 -34.17
CA VAL A 35 19.07 1.89 -34.08
C VAL A 35 18.56 1.28 -35.39
N PHE A 36 17.45 1.79 -35.92
CA PHE A 36 16.88 1.31 -37.17
C PHE A 36 17.87 1.45 -38.33
N LYS A 37 18.55 2.60 -38.46
CA LYS A 37 19.57 2.82 -39.50
C LYS A 37 20.76 1.87 -39.41
N ARG A 38 21.11 1.39 -38.23
CA ARG A 38 22.35 0.62 -38.00
C ARG A 38 22.15 -0.88 -37.90
N PHE A 39 21.07 -1.30 -37.25
CA PHE A 39 20.75 -2.70 -37.01
C PHE A 39 19.63 -3.20 -37.93
N GLY A 40 19.05 -2.32 -38.75
CA GLY A 40 18.01 -2.63 -39.73
C GLY A 40 16.61 -2.85 -39.13
N SER A 41 16.53 -3.38 -37.90
CA SER A 41 15.27 -3.56 -37.18
C SER A 41 15.46 -3.49 -35.66
N TRP A 42 14.38 -3.21 -34.95
CA TRP A 42 14.36 -3.27 -33.49
C TRP A 42 14.66 -4.68 -32.98
N LYS A 43 14.12 -5.71 -33.65
CA LYS A 43 14.34 -7.10 -33.30
C LYS A 43 15.83 -7.47 -33.36
N ALA A 44 16.49 -7.13 -34.46
CA ALA A 44 17.92 -7.38 -34.63
C ALA A 44 18.77 -6.64 -33.58
N PHE A 45 18.35 -5.44 -33.16
CA PHE A 45 19.02 -4.71 -32.09
C PHE A 45 18.85 -5.34 -30.71
N ILE A 46 17.64 -5.78 -30.37
CA ILE A 46 17.35 -6.50 -29.11
C ILE A 46 18.13 -7.82 -29.05
N GLU A 47 18.20 -8.53 -30.17
CA GLU A 47 19.01 -9.75 -30.31
C GLU A 47 20.51 -9.47 -30.17
N ALA A 48 21.01 -8.43 -30.84
CA ALA A 48 22.41 -7.98 -30.69
C ALA A 48 22.74 -7.54 -29.25
N ALA A 49 21.76 -7.05 -28.50
CA ALA A 49 21.89 -6.70 -27.09
C ALA A 49 21.77 -7.91 -26.14
N GLY A 50 21.53 -9.12 -26.66
CA GLY A 50 21.36 -10.33 -25.86
C GLY A 50 20.11 -10.31 -24.97
N LEU A 51 19.10 -9.51 -25.33
CA LEU A 51 17.86 -9.39 -24.58
C LEU A 51 16.79 -10.34 -25.15
N PRO A 52 15.93 -10.94 -24.31
CA PRO A 52 14.87 -11.81 -24.81
C PRO A 52 13.88 -11.01 -25.65
N GLU A 53 13.34 -11.63 -26.71
CA GLU A 53 12.32 -10.99 -27.54
C GLU A 53 11.09 -10.68 -26.68
N TYR A 54 10.53 -9.48 -26.86
CA TYR A 54 9.33 -9.08 -26.16
C TYR A 54 8.15 -9.96 -26.58
N SER A 55 7.83 -10.96 -25.76
CA SER A 55 6.62 -11.76 -25.95
C SER A 55 5.41 -10.91 -25.55
N ALA A 56 4.78 -10.29 -26.55
CA ALA A 56 3.44 -9.74 -26.40
C ALA A 56 2.48 -10.90 -26.14
N ARG A 57 2.38 -11.33 -24.88
CA ARG A 57 1.34 -12.26 -24.47
C ARG A 57 0.01 -11.56 -24.81
N LYS A 58 -0.70 -12.11 -25.81
CA LYS A 58 -1.93 -11.57 -26.40
C LYS A 58 -2.97 -11.27 -25.32
N THR A 59 -3.06 -10.04 -24.85
CA THR A 59 -4.23 -9.55 -24.11
C THR A 59 -4.84 -8.42 -24.92
N LYS A 60 -6.08 -8.67 -25.38
CA LYS A 60 -6.90 -7.73 -26.12
C LYS A 60 -7.23 -6.54 -25.22
N THR A 61 -6.44 -5.47 -25.21
CA THR A 61 -6.93 -4.12 -24.85
C THR A 61 -5.94 -3.04 -25.27
N LYS A 62 -6.53 -1.93 -25.73
CA LYS A 62 -5.91 -0.67 -26.17
C LYS A 62 -4.93 -0.12 -25.12
N THR A 63 -3.73 0.24 -25.57
CA THR A 63 -2.72 1.05 -24.87
C THR A 63 -2.13 0.41 -23.61
N ILE A 64 -1.07 -0.39 -23.80
CA ILE A 64 -0.28 -0.96 -22.69
C ILE A 64 0.65 0.13 -22.15
N TYR A 65 0.24 0.83 -21.10
CA TYR A 65 1.10 1.80 -20.41
C TYR A 65 2.27 1.09 -19.71
N SER A 66 3.50 1.54 -19.94
CA SER A 66 4.66 1.04 -19.20
C SER A 66 4.67 1.58 -17.76
N ARG A 67 5.40 0.91 -16.85
CA ARG A 67 5.60 1.40 -15.48
C ARG A 67 6.14 2.84 -15.44
N TYR A 68 6.95 3.22 -16.43
CA TYR A 68 7.51 4.56 -16.54
C TYR A 68 6.50 5.58 -17.08
N GLU A 69 5.67 5.21 -18.06
CA GLU A 69 4.58 6.08 -18.54
C GLU A 69 3.57 6.37 -17.41
N LEU A 70 3.26 5.35 -16.60
CA LEU A 70 2.46 5.52 -15.39
C LEU A 70 3.15 6.46 -14.39
N ALA A 71 4.44 6.27 -14.14
CA ALA A 71 5.21 7.12 -13.23
C ALA A 71 5.27 8.58 -13.71
N LYS A 72 5.49 8.81 -15.01
CA LYS A 72 5.51 10.13 -15.62
C LYS A 72 4.14 10.81 -15.49
N ALA A 73 3.06 10.10 -15.80
CA ALA A 73 1.71 10.63 -15.64
C ALA A 73 1.41 11.00 -14.17
N ALA A 74 1.88 10.19 -13.21
CA ALA A 74 1.71 10.49 -11.79
C ALA A 74 2.55 11.69 -11.33
N GLN A 75 3.76 11.88 -11.88
CA GLN A 75 4.58 13.06 -11.64
C GLN A 75 3.96 14.33 -12.21
N GLU A 76 3.46 14.29 -13.45
CA GLU A 76 2.76 15.41 -14.09
C GLU A 76 1.52 15.82 -13.28
N GLN A 77 0.72 14.84 -12.85
CA GLN A 77 -0.42 15.11 -12.00
C GLN A 77 0.01 15.65 -10.62
N ALA A 78 1.14 15.19 -10.09
CA ALA A 78 1.66 15.70 -8.83
C ALA A 78 2.08 17.17 -8.91
N LEU A 79 2.59 17.64 -10.05
CA LEU A 79 2.89 19.06 -10.28
C LEU A 79 1.61 19.91 -10.20
N VAL A 80 0.51 19.43 -10.78
CA VAL A 80 -0.80 20.11 -10.73
C VAL A 80 -1.35 20.13 -9.31
N LEU A 81 -1.28 19.00 -8.60
CA LEU A 81 -1.82 18.88 -7.24
C LEU A 81 -0.90 19.50 -6.17
N ARG A 82 0.35 19.81 -6.50
CA ARG A 82 1.44 20.13 -5.56
C ARG A 82 1.65 19.07 -4.48
N ARG A 83 1.25 17.82 -4.76
CA ARG A 83 1.38 16.64 -3.89
C ARG A 83 1.25 15.37 -4.72
N ALA A 84 1.70 14.23 -4.19
CA ALA A 84 1.45 12.95 -4.84
C ALA A 84 -0.06 12.68 -5.02
N PRO A 85 -0.50 12.16 -6.19
CA PRO A 85 -1.88 11.73 -6.38
C PRO A 85 -2.19 10.50 -5.52
N ASN A 86 -3.44 10.36 -5.09
CA ASN A 86 -3.92 9.11 -4.50
C ASN A 86 -4.50 8.18 -5.58
N SER A 87 -4.70 6.89 -5.24
CA SER A 87 -5.19 5.88 -6.20
C SER A 87 -6.57 6.18 -6.76
N LYS A 88 -7.42 6.95 -6.06
CA LYS A 88 -8.75 7.36 -6.54
C LYS A 88 -8.68 8.56 -7.50
N GLU A 89 -7.63 9.37 -7.40
CA GLU A 89 -7.39 10.55 -8.25
C GLU A 89 -6.63 10.20 -9.53
N PHE A 90 -5.92 9.08 -9.56
CA PHE A 90 -5.09 8.68 -10.69
C PHE A 90 -5.86 7.77 -11.66
N LYS A 91 -6.11 8.28 -12.86
CA LYS A 91 -6.89 7.60 -13.92
C LYS A 91 -6.40 6.17 -14.21
N TYR A 92 -5.10 5.94 -14.15
CA TYR A 92 -4.48 4.66 -14.50
C TYR A 92 -4.20 3.76 -13.29
N ALA A 93 -4.83 4.02 -12.14
CA ALA A 93 -4.55 3.25 -10.92
C ALA A 93 -4.82 1.76 -11.05
N HIS A 94 -5.83 1.35 -11.83
CA HIS A 94 -6.11 -0.06 -12.12
C HIS A 94 -4.93 -0.75 -12.81
N ILE A 95 -4.23 -0.05 -13.73
CA ILE A 95 -3.04 -0.56 -14.41
C ILE A 95 -1.84 -0.60 -13.46
N VAL A 96 -1.72 0.39 -12.56
CA VAL A 96 -0.65 0.41 -11.55
C VAL A 96 -0.67 -0.87 -10.70
N TYR A 97 -1.85 -1.36 -10.32
CA TYR A 97 -1.96 -2.60 -9.53
C TYR A 97 -1.59 -3.88 -10.30
N GLU A 98 -1.50 -3.84 -11.63
CA GLU A 98 -0.94 -4.96 -12.41
C GLU A 98 0.59 -5.04 -12.30
N PHE A 99 1.24 -3.93 -11.96
CA PHE A 99 2.69 -3.79 -11.94
C PHE A 99 3.31 -3.64 -10.55
N PHE A 100 2.52 -3.19 -9.57
CA PHE A 100 2.96 -2.88 -8.22
C PHE A 100 2.01 -3.50 -7.19
N SER A 101 2.56 -4.05 -6.12
CA SER A 101 1.78 -4.78 -5.09
C SER A 101 0.85 -3.85 -4.33
N ASN A 102 1.23 -2.57 -4.21
CA ASN A 102 0.44 -1.54 -3.54
C ASN A 102 0.75 -0.16 -4.10
N TRP A 103 -0.13 0.80 -3.82
CA TRP A 103 0.00 2.19 -4.29
C TRP A 103 1.26 2.87 -3.77
N ASP A 104 1.68 2.55 -2.54
CA ASP A 104 2.84 3.20 -1.93
C ASP A 104 4.15 2.79 -2.62
N GLU A 105 4.26 1.54 -3.09
CA GLU A 105 5.39 1.09 -3.93
C GLU A 105 5.47 1.87 -5.24
N PHE A 106 4.33 2.10 -5.88
CA PHE A 106 4.27 2.92 -7.09
C PHE A 106 4.70 4.36 -6.82
N ILE A 107 4.18 5.00 -5.77
CA ILE A 107 4.56 6.38 -5.41
C ILE A 107 6.06 6.46 -5.07
N LYS A 108 6.62 5.47 -4.36
CA LYS A 108 8.08 5.38 -4.14
C LYS A 108 8.85 5.25 -5.46
N PHE A 109 8.38 4.40 -6.37
CA PHE A 109 8.99 4.23 -7.70
C PHE A 109 9.00 5.52 -8.52
N THR A 110 7.97 6.37 -8.38
CA THR A 110 7.93 7.70 -9.03
C THR A 110 8.90 8.72 -8.42
N GLY A 111 9.52 8.43 -7.27
CA GLY A 111 10.33 9.40 -6.52
C GLY A 111 9.52 10.49 -5.80
N LEU A 112 8.19 10.39 -5.82
CA LEU A 112 7.31 11.29 -5.08
C LEU A 112 7.24 10.90 -3.60
N LYS A 113 7.01 11.88 -2.72
CA LYS A 113 6.75 11.61 -1.30
C LYS A 113 5.33 11.06 -1.12
N PRO A 114 5.16 9.89 -0.47
CA PRO A 114 3.84 9.40 -0.09
C PRO A 114 3.12 10.43 0.78
N LYS A 115 1.80 10.48 0.69
CA LYS A 115 1.00 11.30 1.59
C LYS A 115 1.28 10.85 3.03
N GLU A 116 1.65 11.79 3.89
CA GLU A 116 1.79 11.51 5.31
C GLU A 116 0.45 10.97 5.82
N ARG A 117 0.50 9.73 6.30
CA ARG A 117 -0.61 9.16 7.03
C ARG A 117 -0.55 9.84 8.40
N PHE A 118 -1.35 10.88 8.60
CA PHE A 118 -1.73 11.29 9.94
C PHE A 118 -2.50 10.12 10.54
N PHE A 119 -1.79 9.18 11.16
CA PHE A 119 -2.40 8.35 12.17
C PHE A 119 -2.84 9.36 13.23
N LYS A 120 -4.16 9.64 13.35
CA LYS A 120 -4.67 10.32 14.54
C LYS A 120 -3.98 9.66 15.73
N ASP A 121 -3.29 10.45 16.55
CA ASP A 121 -2.49 9.95 17.67
C ASP A 121 -3.30 8.86 18.36
N LYS A 122 -2.85 7.61 18.22
CA LYS A 122 -3.55 6.50 18.82
C LYS A 122 -3.35 6.69 20.32
N LYS A 123 -4.37 7.18 21.03
CA LYS A 123 -4.37 7.22 22.49
C LYS A 123 -3.94 5.84 22.98
N VAL A 124 -2.74 5.79 23.57
CA VAL A 124 -2.18 4.57 24.15
C VAL A 124 -2.77 4.49 25.55
N TYR A 125 -3.54 3.44 25.79
CA TYR A 125 -4.10 3.19 27.11
C TYR A 125 -3.15 2.30 27.90
N THR A 126 -2.91 2.60 29.18
CA THR A 126 -2.32 1.62 30.08
C THR A 126 -3.37 0.60 30.53
N SER A 127 -2.93 -0.50 31.13
CA SER A 127 -3.82 -1.51 31.71
C SER A 127 -4.75 -0.89 32.77
N GLU A 128 -4.22 -0.01 33.61
CA GLU A 128 -4.95 0.67 34.68
C GLU A 128 -6.00 1.63 34.12
N GLU A 129 -5.67 2.38 33.06
CA GLU A 129 -6.61 3.25 32.37
C GLU A 129 -7.76 2.46 31.74
N LEU A 130 -7.48 1.30 31.14
CA LEU A 130 -8.52 0.42 30.60
C LEU A 130 -9.45 -0.11 31.69
N VAL A 131 -8.90 -0.53 32.83
CA VAL A 131 -9.72 -0.98 33.98
C VAL A 131 -10.59 0.15 34.50
N ALA A 132 -10.03 1.35 34.69
CA ALA A 132 -10.76 2.52 35.18
C ALA A 132 -11.94 2.88 34.25
N GLU A 133 -11.70 2.96 32.94
CA GLU A 133 -12.73 3.27 31.94
C GLU A 133 -13.85 2.20 31.92
N VAL A 134 -13.49 0.91 32.04
CA VAL A 134 -14.48 -0.17 32.10
C VAL A 134 -15.26 -0.16 33.42
N ARG A 135 -14.64 0.21 34.54
CA ARG A 135 -15.31 0.35 35.85
C ARG A 135 -16.31 1.48 35.87
N VAL A 136 -16.06 2.58 35.15
CA VAL A 136 -17.04 3.67 34.98
C VAL A 136 -18.31 3.14 34.31
N VAL A 137 -18.16 2.42 33.19
CA VAL A 137 -19.30 1.84 32.49
C VAL A 137 -20.00 0.75 33.33
N GLU A 138 -19.25 -0.03 34.12
CA GLU A 138 -19.82 -1.01 35.05
C GLU A 138 -20.67 -0.33 36.14
N ALA A 139 -20.21 0.80 36.69
CA ALA A 139 -20.94 1.55 37.69
C ALA A 139 -22.28 2.08 37.14
N ASP A 140 -22.27 2.58 35.90
CA ASP A 140 -23.48 3.08 35.22
C ASP A 140 -24.49 1.95 34.92
N LEU A 141 -23.99 0.78 34.53
CA LEU A 141 -24.84 -0.37 34.19
C LEU A 141 -25.26 -1.19 35.42
N GLY A 142 -24.59 -1.02 36.56
CA GLY A 142 -24.73 -1.89 37.74
C GLY A 142 -24.30 -3.35 37.50
N ARG A 143 -23.61 -3.62 36.38
CA ARG A 143 -23.16 -4.95 35.95
C ARG A 143 -21.95 -4.82 35.02
N ILE A 144 -21.20 -5.92 34.86
CA ILE A 144 -20.06 -5.97 33.94
C ILE A 144 -20.54 -5.65 32.51
N PRO A 145 -19.91 -4.67 31.82
CA PRO A 145 -20.27 -4.32 30.46
C PRO A 145 -19.84 -5.39 29.46
N LYS A 146 -20.64 -5.54 28.40
CA LYS A 146 -20.28 -6.29 27.20
C LYS A 146 -19.31 -5.46 26.35
N CYS A 147 -18.55 -6.09 25.48
CA CYS A 147 -17.53 -5.42 24.67
C CYS A 147 -18.05 -4.29 23.75
N HIS A 148 -19.34 -4.29 23.41
CA HIS A 148 -19.98 -3.25 22.59
C HIS A 148 -20.64 -2.14 23.43
N GLU A 149 -20.67 -2.30 24.76
CA GLU A 149 -21.23 -1.32 25.70
C GLU A 149 -20.16 -0.34 26.20
N VAL A 150 -18.89 -0.56 25.87
CA VAL A 150 -17.77 0.35 26.16
C VAL A 150 -17.37 1.15 24.91
N PRO A 151 -16.70 2.31 25.06
CA PRO A 151 -16.22 3.07 23.91
C PRO A 151 -15.34 2.23 22.98
N TYR A 152 -15.52 2.39 21.67
CA TYR A 152 -14.82 1.57 20.67
C TYR A 152 -13.28 1.62 20.81
N GLY A 153 -12.73 2.76 21.20
CA GLY A 153 -11.30 2.90 21.48
C GLY A 153 -10.79 1.99 22.60
N ILE A 154 -11.58 1.85 23.68
CA ILE A 154 -11.28 0.97 24.82
C ILE A 154 -11.34 -0.49 24.38
N TYR A 155 -12.39 -0.90 23.67
CA TYR A 155 -12.50 -2.26 23.14
C TYR A 155 -11.30 -2.65 22.25
N ILE A 156 -10.87 -1.76 21.35
CA ILE A 156 -9.73 -2.01 20.46
C ILE A 156 -8.41 -2.11 21.24
N ALA A 157 -8.23 -1.27 22.27
CA ALA A 157 -7.06 -1.32 23.14
C ALA A 157 -7.02 -2.62 23.95
N VAL A 158 -8.15 -3.01 24.56
CA VAL A 158 -8.31 -4.29 25.28
C VAL A 158 -8.01 -5.48 24.36
N ARG A 159 -8.59 -5.51 23.15
CA ARG A 159 -8.35 -6.60 22.19
C ARG A 159 -6.88 -6.74 21.82
N LYS A 160 -6.15 -5.63 21.70
CA LYS A 160 -4.72 -5.65 21.36
C LYS A 160 -3.83 -6.10 22.50
N GLN A 161 -4.09 -5.63 23.73
CA GLN A 161 -3.24 -5.91 24.89
C GLN A 161 -3.53 -7.28 25.53
N TYR A 162 -4.79 -7.70 25.54
CA TYR A 162 -5.24 -8.90 26.25
C TYR A 162 -5.67 -10.03 25.31
N GLY A 163 -5.63 -9.80 23.99
CA GLY A 163 -6.08 -10.77 22.99
C GLY A 163 -7.60 -10.94 22.90
N GLY A 164 -8.37 -10.32 23.80
CA GLY A 164 -9.83 -10.38 23.79
C GLY A 164 -10.49 -9.85 25.06
N TRP A 165 -11.80 -9.56 24.96
CA TRP A 165 -12.60 -9.01 26.05
C TRP A 165 -12.70 -9.96 27.26
N LYS A 166 -12.97 -11.24 27.00
CA LYS A 166 -13.07 -12.25 28.07
C LYS A 166 -11.74 -12.43 28.80
N SER A 167 -10.62 -12.44 28.07
CA SER A 167 -9.28 -12.54 28.63
C SER A 167 -8.94 -11.35 29.53
N PHE A 168 -9.36 -10.15 29.13
CA PHE A 168 -9.24 -8.95 29.95
C PHE A 168 -10.05 -9.06 31.23
N LEU A 169 -11.34 -9.40 31.15
CA LEU A 169 -12.19 -9.55 32.34
C LEU A 169 -11.63 -10.59 33.31
N PHE A 170 -11.15 -11.73 32.80
CA PHE A 170 -10.54 -12.78 33.61
C PHE A 170 -9.23 -12.33 34.27
N LYS A 171 -8.34 -11.68 33.52
CA LYS A 171 -7.02 -11.25 34.00
C LYS A 171 -7.10 -10.09 35.00
N GLU A 172 -8.03 -9.16 34.79
CA GLU A 172 -8.23 -7.97 35.64
C GLU A 172 -9.27 -8.20 36.76
N GLY A 173 -9.72 -9.45 36.95
CA GLY A 173 -10.54 -9.84 38.10
C GLY A 173 -11.97 -9.28 38.10
N PHE A 174 -12.58 -9.08 36.93
CA PHE A 174 -14.00 -8.76 36.82
C PHE A 174 -14.84 -10.03 37.07
N SER A 175 -15.48 -10.11 38.24
CA SER A 175 -16.35 -11.23 38.63
C SER A 175 -17.82 -10.81 38.64
N GLU A 176 -18.70 -11.68 38.14
CA GLU A 176 -20.14 -11.47 38.20
C GLU A 176 -20.59 -11.45 39.68
N LYS A 177 -21.00 -10.29 40.20
CA LYS A 177 -21.72 -10.24 41.47
C LYS A 177 -23.06 -10.94 41.27
N LYS A 178 -23.22 -12.13 41.85
CA LYS A 178 -24.54 -12.79 41.92
C LYS A 178 -25.51 -11.82 42.62
N PRO A 179 -26.73 -11.60 42.08
CA PRO A 179 -27.70 -10.77 42.75
C PRO A 179 -28.00 -11.38 44.13
N THR A 180 -27.83 -10.57 45.17
CA THR A 180 -28.22 -10.91 46.54
C THR A 180 -29.75 -11.07 46.54
N ILE A 181 -30.23 -12.31 46.57
CA ILE A 181 -31.66 -12.58 46.76
C ILE A 181 -31.97 -12.19 48.20
N ASN A 182 -32.45 -10.97 48.38
CA ASN A 182 -32.92 -10.48 49.67
C ASN A 182 -34.30 -11.11 49.91
N ASN A 183 -34.32 -12.33 50.47
CA ASN A 183 -35.56 -12.95 50.95
C ASN A 183 -36.00 -12.22 52.21
N GLY A 184 -36.67 -11.08 51.99
CA GLY A 184 -37.36 -10.32 53.03
C GLY A 184 -38.45 -11.18 53.66
N VAL A 185 -38.28 -11.41 54.95
CA VAL A 185 -39.28 -11.91 55.89
C VAL A 185 -40.54 -11.04 55.79
N TYR A 186 -41.69 -11.64 55.48
CA TYR A 186 -42.98 -11.08 55.85
C TYR A 186 -43.64 -12.01 56.87
N LYS A 187 -44.07 -11.37 57.96
CA LYS A 187 -44.69 -11.92 59.17
C LYS A 187 -45.96 -12.71 58.90
#